data_AF-A0AAN7SM68-F1
#
_entry.id   AF-A0AAN7SM68-F1
#
_cell.length_a   1.000
_cell.length_b   1.000
_cell.length_c   1.000
_cell.angle_alpha   90.00
_cell.angle_beta   90.00
_cell.angle_gamma   90.00
#
_symmetry.space_group_name_H-M   'P 1'
#
loop_
_entity.id
_entity.type
_entity.pdbx_description
1 polymer ?
#
loop_
_entity_poly.entity_id
_entity_poly.type
_entity_poly.pdbx_seq_one_letter_code
_entity_poly.pdbx_strand_id
1 'polypeptide(L)'
;MNNKLLEAFVFVLLLNTISVIYAQKKLVCYYGSWAVYRPGAGQYGVDKINPNLCTHLIYAFVGVHENGTIKILDSWSDIGLKGYEKFNNLKLKNPNLKTLIAVGGWNEGSAKYSLIASQPALRQNFINSAIQFMNTHKFNGFDIDWEYPSQRGGMSFDKANFATLLKEFRQAIGTNYLLTLAVGATASMVDLSYDVLSISSYVDFINVMTYDLHGSWDQITGANAPLYSSQVNDPLTVSSCISYWILKGALRSKLILGIPIYGRSYTLKYNTQNTVGSPTTGGGTPGPYTSEVGMLGYNEIYELLKTQSWTQKWDNVQKVPYMYKDNQWISYDNEISVAIKTNYSKSNNLGGVMVWSIETDPIDLVYTPNLWYYTKMNFLLDHIKVRPSFDSLTAGSDVFDNNLEEQIDMTQEYIVTDEGTLEHVEDESEVQTTSRSSSAGSSYAGIAMPTQKRKRLEGPDSVIQETSSALQTINKAMQLRATNTANNATDQNVALNNFIISKLNRITNDEEELSFTVFKLLKITVANYSGFCRVRGTYYVPSGILNSGPKQLYCGNSKILVLRM
;
A
#
# COMPACT_ATOMS: atom_id res chain seq x y z
N MET A 1 -6.12 46.55 -23.41
CA MET A 1 -5.68 45.61 -22.36
C MET A 1 -4.21 45.28 -22.62
N ASN A 2 -3.32 45.57 -21.68
CA ASN A 2 -1.88 45.36 -21.86
C ASN A 2 -1.55 43.86 -21.96
N ASN A 3 -0.70 43.47 -22.91
CA ASN A 3 -0.28 42.07 -23.11
C ASN A 3 0.30 41.42 -21.83
N LYS A 4 0.92 42.22 -20.95
CA LYS A 4 1.41 41.75 -19.64
C LYS A 4 0.30 41.32 -18.67
N LEU A 5 -0.89 41.91 -18.77
CA LEU A 5 -2.07 41.55 -17.96
C LEU A 5 -2.71 40.27 -18.47
N LEU A 6 -2.69 40.02 -19.78
CA LEU A 6 -3.18 38.77 -20.39
C LEU A 6 -2.23 37.61 -20.10
N GLU A 7 -0.91 37.83 -20.17
CA GLU A 7 0.10 36.83 -19.80
C GLU A 7 0.03 36.48 -18.31
N ALA A 8 -0.14 37.46 -17.42
CA ALA A 8 -0.34 37.20 -15.99
C ALA A 8 -1.66 36.43 -15.73
N PHE A 9 -2.74 36.74 -16.45
CA PHE A 9 -4.01 36.02 -16.31
C PHE A 9 -3.92 34.57 -16.80
N VAL A 10 -3.24 34.34 -17.93
CA VAL A 10 -2.99 32.99 -18.48
C VAL A 10 -2.04 32.21 -17.57
N PHE A 11 -1.03 32.84 -16.98
CA PHE A 11 -0.12 32.20 -16.04
C PHE A 11 -0.81 31.84 -14.71
N VAL A 12 -1.72 32.69 -14.20
CA VAL A 12 -2.56 32.39 -13.02
C VAL A 12 -3.60 31.31 -13.33
N LEU A 13 -4.17 31.28 -14.55
CA LEU A 13 -5.03 30.18 -15.00
C LEU A 13 -4.25 28.86 -15.18
N LEU A 14 -3.01 28.91 -15.66
CA LEU A 14 -2.13 27.74 -15.79
C LEU A 14 -1.66 27.23 -14.41
N LEU A 15 -1.37 28.12 -13.46
CA LEU A 15 -1.04 27.75 -12.08
C LEU A 15 -2.26 27.18 -11.32
N ASN A 16 -3.47 27.67 -11.58
CA ASN A 16 -4.70 27.10 -11.02
C ASN A 16 -5.13 25.77 -11.69
N THR A 17 -4.63 25.46 -12.90
CA THR A 17 -4.91 24.19 -13.59
C THR A 17 -3.85 23.10 -13.35
N ILE A 18 -2.70 23.45 -12.77
CA ILE A 18 -1.64 22.48 -12.39
C ILE A 18 -1.77 22.02 -10.92
N SER A 19 -2.69 22.58 -10.14
CA SER A 19 -3.16 21.91 -8.93
C SER A 19 -4.16 20.82 -9.29
N VAL A 20 -3.71 19.76 -9.96
CA VAL A 20 -4.38 18.46 -9.78
C VAL A 20 -4.19 18.14 -8.31
N ILE A 21 -5.17 18.52 -7.49
CA ILE A 21 -5.27 18.06 -6.11
C ILE A 21 -5.38 16.54 -6.26
N TYR A 22 -4.25 15.85 -6.16
CA TYR A 22 -4.25 14.41 -5.96
C TYR A 22 -4.95 14.19 -4.63
N ALA A 23 -6.26 13.92 -4.70
CA ALA A 23 -7.03 13.58 -3.51
C ALA A 23 -6.30 12.42 -2.82
N GLN A 24 -5.85 12.68 -1.61
CA GLN A 24 -5.08 11.71 -0.83
C GLN A 24 -5.90 10.42 -0.72
N LYS A 25 -5.30 9.30 -1.15
CA LYS A 25 -5.96 7.99 -1.06
C LYS A 25 -6.21 7.65 0.40
N LYS A 26 -7.36 7.05 0.68
CA LYS A 26 -7.75 6.68 2.04
C LYS A 26 -7.16 5.32 2.42
N LEU A 27 -6.70 5.20 3.66
CA LEU A 27 -6.51 3.92 4.34
C LEU A 27 -7.51 3.91 5.50
N VAL A 28 -8.57 3.12 5.33
CA VAL A 28 -9.69 3.02 6.28
C VAL A 28 -9.51 1.73 7.08
N CYS A 29 -9.55 1.83 8.39
CA CYS A 29 -9.19 0.73 9.27
C CYS A 29 -10.30 0.47 10.28
N TYR A 30 -10.90 -0.72 10.22
CA TYR A 30 -11.85 -1.15 11.23
C TYR A 30 -11.12 -1.71 12.45
N TYR A 31 -11.60 -1.34 13.63
CA TYR A 31 -11.17 -1.86 14.93
C TYR A 31 -12.35 -2.57 15.59
N GLY A 32 -12.26 -3.89 15.70
CA GLY A 32 -13.23 -4.71 16.44
C GLY A 32 -13.05 -4.54 17.95
N SER A 33 -13.95 -3.82 18.60
CA SER A 33 -13.88 -3.50 20.03
C SER A 33 -13.84 -4.71 20.95
N TRP A 34 -14.38 -5.85 20.52
CA TRP A 34 -14.33 -7.11 21.25
C TRP A 34 -12.92 -7.72 21.34
N ALA A 35 -11.96 -7.23 20.57
CA ALA A 35 -10.59 -7.73 20.58
C ALA A 35 -9.87 -7.54 21.93
N VAL A 36 -10.38 -6.65 22.80
CA VAL A 36 -9.91 -6.48 24.18
C VAL A 36 -10.06 -7.74 25.03
N TYR A 37 -10.93 -8.67 24.62
CA TYR A 37 -11.23 -9.93 25.32
C TYR A 37 -10.52 -11.15 24.73
N ARG A 38 -9.80 -11.01 23.61
CA ARG A 38 -9.05 -12.13 23.04
C ARG A 38 -7.97 -12.59 24.03
N PRO A 39 -7.71 -13.90 24.13
CA PRO A 39 -6.72 -14.43 25.07
C PRO A 39 -5.29 -14.13 24.60
N GLY A 40 -4.37 -14.05 25.57
CA GLY A 40 -2.92 -14.01 25.32
C GLY A 40 -2.48 -12.91 24.36
N ALA A 41 -1.64 -13.28 23.38
CA ALA A 41 -1.13 -12.33 22.38
C ALA A 41 -2.21 -11.82 21.41
N GLY A 42 -3.39 -12.45 21.38
CA GLY A 42 -4.54 -11.98 20.63
C GLY A 42 -5.22 -10.75 21.21
N GLN A 43 -5.00 -10.44 22.50
CA GLN A 43 -5.63 -9.30 23.17
C GLN A 43 -5.23 -7.99 22.49
N TYR A 44 -6.22 -7.20 22.06
CA TYR A 44 -5.95 -5.95 21.36
C TYR A 44 -6.90 -4.85 21.83
N GLY A 45 -6.34 -3.86 22.53
CA GLY A 45 -7.06 -2.65 22.95
C GLY A 45 -6.66 -1.42 22.15
N VAL A 46 -7.41 -0.34 22.36
CA VAL A 46 -7.18 0.96 21.71
C VAL A 46 -5.76 1.49 21.95
N ASP A 47 -5.18 1.18 23.11
CA ASP A 47 -3.81 1.53 23.49
C ASP A 47 -2.74 0.94 22.55
N LYS A 48 -3.06 -0.16 21.83
CA LYS A 48 -2.17 -0.79 20.86
C LYS A 48 -2.29 -0.21 19.44
N ILE A 49 -3.28 0.67 19.19
CA ILE A 49 -3.46 1.28 17.88
C ILE A 49 -2.38 2.33 17.66
N ASN A 50 -1.59 2.16 16.58
CA ASN A 50 -0.72 3.23 16.11
C ASN A 50 -1.55 4.27 15.30
N PRO A 51 -1.69 5.51 15.79
CA PRO A 51 -2.57 6.53 15.21
C PRO A 51 -2.10 7.06 13.84
N ASN A 52 -0.88 6.74 13.41
CA ASN A 52 -0.30 7.21 12.15
C ASN A 52 -0.43 6.18 10.99
N LEU A 53 -0.97 4.99 11.28
CA LEU A 53 -1.18 3.97 10.26
C LEU A 53 -2.31 4.37 9.30
N CYS A 54 -3.48 4.68 9.84
CA CYS A 54 -4.69 4.85 9.05
C CYS A 54 -5.03 6.32 8.88
N THR A 55 -5.65 6.69 7.76
CA THR A 55 -6.24 8.04 7.62
C THR A 55 -7.59 8.11 8.30
N HIS A 56 -8.32 6.99 8.33
CA HIS A 56 -9.60 6.85 9.00
C HIS A 56 -9.57 5.59 9.88
N LEU A 57 -9.98 5.71 11.13
CA LEU A 57 -10.25 4.58 12.01
C LEU A 57 -11.76 4.49 12.27
N ILE A 58 -12.31 3.28 12.19
CA ILE A 58 -13.74 3.01 12.41
C ILE A 58 -13.87 2.06 13.61
N TYR A 59 -14.53 2.54 14.66
CA TYR A 59 -14.80 1.75 15.87
C TYR A 59 -16.01 0.85 15.62
N ALA A 60 -15.83 -0.46 15.76
CA ALA A 60 -16.85 -1.47 15.51
C ALA A 60 -17.21 -2.17 16.83
N PHE A 61 -18.44 -2.10 17.36
CA PHE A 61 -19.64 -1.45 16.82
C PHE A 61 -20.51 -0.89 17.95
N VAL A 62 -21.43 0.01 17.59
CA VAL A 62 -22.71 0.16 18.29
C VAL A 62 -23.80 -0.64 17.58
N GLY A 63 -24.92 -0.90 18.26
CA GLY A 63 -26.12 -1.50 17.67
C GLY A 63 -27.28 -0.50 17.60
N VAL A 64 -28.48 -1.03 17.37
CA VAL A 64 -29.73 -0.24 17.37
C VAL A 64 -30.83 -0.89 18.21
N HIS A 65 -31.63 -0.05 18.84
CA HIS A 65 -32.94 -0.43 19.39
C HIS A 65 -34.02 -0.33 18.32
N GLU A 66 -35.13 -1.06 18.48
CA GLU A 66 -36.25 -1.04 17.53
C GLU A 66 -36.91 0.34 17.37
N ASN A 67 -36.78 1.21 18.38
CA ASN A 67 -37.27 2.59 18.33
C ASN A 67 -36.35 3.54 17.52
N GLY A 68 -35.29 3.02 16.92
CA GLY A 68 -34.30 3.75 16.12
C GLY A 68 -33.11 4.27 16.91
N THR A 69 -33.09 4.23 18.24
CA THR A 69 -31.96 4.81 19.02
C THR A 69 -30.71 3.93 19.01
N ILE A 70 -29.54 4.56 19.10
CA ILE A 70 -28.24 3.88 19.17
C ILE A 70 -28.15 3.07 20.47
N LYS A 71 -27.68 1.82 20.35
CA LYS A 71 -27.45 0.89 21.46
C LYS A 71 -25.97 0.69 21.69
N ILE A 72 -25.48 0.94 22.91
CA ILE A 72 -24.13 0.54 23.32
C ILE A 72 -24.14 -0.99 23.52
N LEU A 73 -23.25 -1.70 22.83
CA LEU A 73 -23.20 -3.16 22.88
C LEU A 73 -22.41 -3.67 24.08
N ASP A 74 -21.35 -2.96 24.48
CA ASP A 74 -20.53 -3.30 25.63
C ASP A 74 -20.26 -2.07 26.50
N SER A 75 -21.18 -1.78 27.43
CA SER A 75 -21.04 -0.63 28.33
C SER A 75 -19.84 -0.72 29.26
N TRP A 76 -19.34 -1.92 29.55
CA TRP A 76 -18.18 -2.09 30.42
C TRP A 76 -16.91 -1.60 29.72
N SER A 77 -16.62 -2.12 28.53
CA SER A 77 -15.43 -1.71 27.77
C SER A 77 -15.56 -0.28 27.21
N ASP A 78 -16.70 0.02 26.59
CA ASP A 78 -16.86 1.23 25.81
C ASP A 78 -16.98 2.49 26.68
N ILE A 79 -17.70 2.38 27.80
CA ILE A 79 -17.96 3.48 28.74
C ILE A 79 -17.11 3.31 30.01
N GLY A 80 -17.23 2.17 30.70
CA GLY A 80 -16.53 1.93 31.97
C GLY A 80 -15.01 2.02 31.85
N LEU A 81 -14.44 1.38 30.83
CA LEU A 81 -13.01 1.46 30.51
C LEU A 81 -12.65 2.58 29.53
N LYS A 82 -13.63 3.44 29.20
CA LYS A 82 -13.48 4.61 28.34
C LYS A 82 -13.01 4.28 26.92
N GLY A 83 -13.43 3.15 26.34
CA GLY A 83 -13.07 2.74 24.98
C GLY A 83 -13.27 3.84 23.93
N TYR A 84 -14.45 4.47 23.89
CA TYR A 84 -14.75 5.53 22.92
C TYR A 84 -13.87 6.77 23.11
N GLU A 85 -13.63 7.18 24.37
CA GLU A 85 -12.82 8.34 24.70
C GLU A 85 -11.36 8.12 24.28
N LYS A 86 -10.78 6.97 24.69
CA LYS A 86 -9.41 6.59 24.32
C LYS A 86 -9.23 6.54 22.81
N PHE A 87 -10.22 6.01 22.08
CA PHE A 87 -10.15 5.89 20.63
C PHE A 87 -10.16 7.25 19.95
N ASN A 88 -11.03 8.16 20.39
CA ASN A 88 -11.06 9.52 19.85
C ASN A 88 -9.82 10.33 20.25
N ASN A 89 -9.21 10.06 21.40
CA ASN A 89 -7.96 10.69 21.86
C ASN A 89 -6.74 10.29 21.02
N LEU A 90 -6.81 9.25 20.17
CA LEU A 90 -5.76 8.97 19.19
C LEU A 90 -5.51 10.16 18.26
N LYS A 91 -6.51 11.01 18.03
CA LYS A 91 -6.40 12.25 17.26
C LYS A 91 -5.51 13.31 17.93
N LEU A 92 -5.29 13.24 19.24
CA LEU A 92 -4.33 14.11 19.93
C LEU A 92 -2.89 13.80 19.50
N LYS A 93 -2.62 12.55 19.12
CA LYS A 93 -1.31 12.12 18.59
C LYS A 93 -1.20 12.33 17.07
N ASN A 94 -2.32 12.25 16.34
CA ASN A 94 -2.39 12.52 14.91
C ASN A 94 -3.63 13.38 14.59
N PRO A 95 -3.52 14.72 14.55
CA PRO A 95 -4.65 15.61 14.30
C PRO A 95 -5.34 15.43 12.93
N ASN A 96 -4.65 14.80 11.97
CA ASN A 96 -5.20 14.52 10.63
C ASN A 96 -6.09 13.27 10.61
N LEU A 97 -5.98 12.40 11.62
CA LEU A 97 -6.77 11.17 11.74
C LEU A 97 -8.26 11.52 11.89
N LYS A 98 -9.10 10.78 11.15
CA LYS A 98 -10.56 10.81 11.32
C LYS A 98 -11.02 9.56 12.03
N THR A 99 -11.82 9.72 13.07
CA THR A 99 -12.43 8.60 13.80
C THR A 99 -13.92 8.54 13.51
N LEU A 100 -14.45 7.37 13.16
CA LEU A 100 -15.87 7.13 12.95
C LEU A 100 -16.35 6.03 13.89
N ILE A 101 -17.65 6.02 14.17
CA ILE A 101 -18.32 4.93 14.87
C ILE A 101 -19.19 4.15 13.86
N ALA A 102 -19.03 2.84 13.81
CA ALA A 102 -19.86 1.97 12.97
C ALA A 102 -21.06 1.42 13.75
N VAL A 103 -22.20 1.35 13.08
CA VAL A 103 -23.39 0.65 13.57
C VAL A 103 -23.70 -0.56 12.70
N GLY A 104 -24.04 -1.69 13.32
CA GLY A 104 -24.39 -2.92 12.60
C GLY A 104 -23.37 -4.03 12.76
N GLY A 105 -22.92 -4.56 11.63
CA GLY A 105 -22.13 -5.76 11.54
C GLY A 105 -22.97 -7.04 11.62
N TRP A 106 -22.40 -8.15 11.16
CA TRP A 106 -23.06 -9.44 11.01
C TRP A 106 -23.92 -9.87 12.21
N ASN A 107 -23.41 -9.77 13.43
CA ASN A 107 -24.06 -10.27 14.66
C ASN A 107 -25.26 -9.42 15.12
N GLU A 108 -25.40 -8.18 14.65
CA GLU A 108 -26.56 -7.34 15.00
C GLU A 108 -27.84 -7.83 14.32
N GLY A 109 -27.69 -8.47 13.15
CA GLY A 109 -28.79 -8.87 12.29
C GLY A 109 -29.28 -7.75 11.37
N SER A 110 -30.40 -7.99 10.68
CA SER A 110 -30.91 -7.07 9.64
C SER A 110 -32.33 -6.56 9.91
N ALA A 111 -33.17 -7.35 10.60
CA ALA A 111 -34.59 -7.05 10.77
C ALA A 111 -34.89 -5.68 11.41
N LYS A 112 -34.11 -5.27 12.43
CA LYS A 112 -34.29 -3.97 13.09
C LYS A 112 -33.97 -2.80 12.17
N TYR A 113 -32.94 -2.92 11.35
CA TYR A 113 -32.59 -1.91 10.36
C TYR A 113 -33.68 -1.78 9.29
N SER A 114 -34.25 -2.90 8.83
CA SER A 114 -35.39 -2.91 7.91
C SER A 114 -36.61 -2.18 8.50
N LEU A 115 -36.95 -2.46 9.76
CA LEU A 115 -38.02 -1.76 10.49
C LEU A 115 -37.75 -0.25 10.57
N ILE A 116 -36.56 0.14 11.02
CA ILE A 116 -36.17 1.55 11.17
C ILE A 116 -36.23 2.28 9.83
N ALA A 117 -35.66 1.69 8.77
CA ALA A 117 -35.65 2.29 7.44
C ALA A 117 -37.07 2.47 6.88
N SER A 118 -38.00 1.58 7.21
CA SER A 118 -39.38 1.61 6.69
C SER A 118 -40.24 2.76 7.21
N GLN A 119 -39.91 3.36 8.36
CA GLN A 119 -40.75 4.36 9.01
C GLN A 119 -40.05 5.71 9.14
N PRO A 120 -40.61 6.81 8.60
CA PRO A 120 -40.00 8.13 8.69
C PRO A 120 -39.65 8.57 10.12
N ALA A 121 -40.53 8.30 11.09
CA ALA A 121 -40.29 8.63 12.49
C ALA A 121 -39.09 7.86 13.08
N LEU A 122 -38.95 6.57 12.76
CA LEU A 122 -37.83 5.76 13.26
C LEU A 122 -36.52 6.14 12.58
N ARG A 123 -36.54 6.46 11.28
CA ARG A 123 -35.38 7.03 10.58
C ARG A 123 -34.90 8.32 11.26
N GLN A 124 -35.83 9.23 11.57
CA GLN A 124 -35.47 10.48 12.24
C GLN A 124 -34.92 10.24 13.65
N ASN A 125 -35.49 9.31 14.42
CA ASN A 125 -34.95 8.92 15.72
C ASN A 125 -33.52 8.40 15.62
N PHE A 126 -33.27 7.54 14.63
CA PHE A 126 -31.94 6.99 14.38
C PHE A 126 -30.93 8.06 14.00
N ILE A 127 -31.27 8.93 13.05
CA ILE A 127 -30.41 10.05 12.64
C ILE A 127 -30.10 10.96 13.83
N ASN A 128 -31.12 11.37 14.60
CA ASN A 128 -30.94 12.23 15.76
C ASN A 128 -30.07 11.57 16.85
N SER A 129 -30.31 10.29 17.13
CA SER A 129 -29.57 9.52 18.13
C SER A 129 -28.11 9.34 17.71
N ALA A 130 -27.84 9.07 16.42
CA ALA A 130 -26.49 8.98 15.88
C ALA A 130 -25.74 10.32 15.99
N ILE A 131 -26.39 11.44 15.65
CA ILE A 131 -25.82 12.78 15.80
C ILE A 131 -25.48 13.07 17.27
N GLN A 132 -26.41 12.78 18.18
CA GLN A 132 -26.17 12.94 19.61
C GLN A 132 -24.98 12.09 20.09
N PHE A 133 -24.90 10.84 19.64
CA PHE A 133 -23.81 9.94 19.99
C PHE A 133 -22.45 10.46 19.51
N MET A 134 -22.36 10.88 18.23
CA MET A 134 -21.14 11.48 17.66
C MET A 134 -20.71 12.73 18.43
N ASN A 135 -21.65 13.64 18.73
CA ASN A 135 -21.39 14.85 19.51
C ASN A 135 -20.86 14.55 20.92
N THR A 136 -21.44 13.54 21.57
CA THR A 136 -21.12 13.13 22.94
C THR A 136 -19.72 12.53 23.01
N HIS A 137 -19.41 11.60 22.11
CA HIS A 137 -18.15 10.85 22.12
C HIS A 137 -17.07 11.40 21.19
N LYS A 138 -17.31 12.55 20.53
CA LYS A 138 -16.36 13.31 19.70
C LYS A 138 -15.86 12.58 18.45
N PHE A 139 -16.72 11.76 17.84
CA PHE A 139 -16.45 11.13 16.54
C PHE A 139 -16.54 12.16 15.41
N ASN A 140 -15.75 11.96 14.33
CA ASN A 140 -15.79 12.77 13.12
C ASN A 140 -16.81 12.27 12.09
N GLY A 141 -17.46 11.14 12.32
CA GLY A 141 -18.45 10.60 11.42
C GLY A 141 -19.07 9.30 11.88
N PHE A 142 -19.97 8.81 11.03
CA PHE A 142 -20.79 7.64 11.26
C PHE A 142 -20.67 6.68 10.08
N ASP A 143 -20.47 5.40 10.37
CA ASP A 143 -20.42 4.33 9.37
C ASP A 143 -21.63 3.41 9.55
N ILE A 144 -22.38 3.15 8.47
CA ILE A 144 -23.53 2.24 8.52
C ILE A 144 -23.14 0.93 7.87
N ASP A 145 -23.15 -0.13 8.66
CA ASP A 145 -22.82 -1.50 8.28
C ASP A 145 -24.05 -2.41 8.44
N TRP A 146 -25.12 -2.08 7.72
CA TRP A 146 -26.34 -2.90 7.70
C TRP A 146 -26.12 -4.11 6.79
N GLU A 147 -26.06 -5.30 7.39
CA GLU A 147 -25.84 -6.57 6.69
C GLU A 147 -27.09 -7.47 6.62
N TYR A 148 -27.90 -7.46 5.56
CA TYR A 148 -27.94 -6.51 4.44
C TYR A 148 -29.39 -6.08 4.18
N PRO A 149 -29.64 -4.89 3.61
CA PRO A 149 -30.97 -4.51 3.12
C PRO A 149 -31.61 -5.63 2.28
N SER A 150 -32.88 -5.95 2.51
CA SER A 150 -33.63 -7.02 1.82
C SER A 150 -33.13 -8.45 2.06
N GLN A 151 -32.25 -8.66 3.04
CA GLN A 151 -31.71 -9.97 3.39
C GLN A 151 -31.75 -10.18 4.91
N ARG A 152 -31.58 -11.43 5.37
CA ARG A 152 -31.45 -11.78 6.81
C ARG A 152 -32.59 -11.24 7.71
N GLY A 153 -33.83 -11.28 7.19
CA GLY A 153 -35.01 -10.71 7.85
C GLY A 153 -35.41 -9.31 7.37
N GLY A 154 -34.73 -8.79 6.34
CA GLY A 154 -35.12 -7.57 5.63
C GLY A 154 -36.25 -7.76 4.62
N MET A 155 -36.81 -6.65 4.17
CA MET A 155 -37.96 -6.56 3.25
C MET A 155 -37.54 -6.08 1.86
N SER A 156 -38.31 -6.40 0.82
CA SER A 156 -37.97 -6.06 -0.59
C SER A 156 -37.87 -4.56 -0.87
N PHE A 157 -38.55 -3.74 -0.06
CA PHE A 157 -38.51 -2.28 -0.16
C PHE A 157 -37.32 -1.64 0.59
N ASP A 158 -36.49 -2.43 1.29
CA ASP A 158 -35.33 -1.93 2.02
C ASP A 158 -34.35 -1.19 1.11
N LYS A 159 -34.19 -1.60 -0.15
CA LYS A 159 -33.34 -0.89 -1.12
C LYS A 159 -33.70 0.60 -1.22
N ALA A 160 -34.99 0.90 -1.43
CA ALA A 160 -35.47 2.26 -1.58
C ALA A 160 -35.48 3.02 -0.24
N ASN A 161 -35.84 2.32 0.85
CA ASN A 161 -35.86 2.89 2.19
C ASN A 161 -34.46 3.23 2.70
N PHE A 162 -33.46 2.40 2.37
CA PHE A 162 -32.07 2.66 2.72
C PHE A 162 -31.54 3.90 1.98
N ALA A 163 -31.83 4.04 0.69
CA ALA A 163 -31.50 5.27 -0.04
C ALA A 163 -32.18 6.52 0.57
N THR A 164 -33.44 6.39 1.00
CA THR A 164 -34.17 7.46 1.68
C THR A 164 -33.54 7.81 3.03
N LEU A 165 -33.19 6.80 3.83
CA LEU A 165 -32.49 6.99 5.09
C LEU A 165 -31.16 7.75 4.90
N LEU A 166 -30.35 7.36 3.91
CA LEU A 166 -29.06 8.02 3.65
C LEU A 166 -29.22 9.46 3.18
N LYS A 167 -30.24 9.74 2.38
CA LYS A 167 -30.59 11.11 1.98
C LYS A 167 -30.91 11.98 3.19
N GLU A 168 -31.82 11.53 4.06
CA GLU A 168 -32.23 12.23 5.28
C GLU A 168 -31.04 12.38 6.25
N PHE A 169 -30.22 11.34 6.41
CA PHE A 169 -29.04 11.38 7.26
C PHE A 169 -28.04 12.43 6.76
N ARG A 170 -27.70 12.43 5.47
CA ARG A 170 -26.82 13.44 4.87
C ARG A 170 -27.37 14.85 5.06
N GLN A 171 -28.67 15.06 4.84
CA GLN A 171 -29.30 16.36 5.03
C GLN A 171 -29.16 16.86 6.48
N ALA A 172 -29.32 15.97 7.47
CA ALA A 172 -29.23 16.32 8.88
C ALA A 172 -27.79 16.64 9.35
N ILE A 173 -26.79 15.92 8.85
CA ILE A 173 -25.39 16.12 9.28
C ILE A 173 -24.63 17.17 8.47
N GLY A 174 -25.12 17.53 7.28
CA GLY A 174 -24.45 18.43 6.35
C GLY A 174 -23.05 17.93 5.96
N THR A 175 -22.07 18.82 5.98
CA THR A 175 -20.65 18.53 5.70
C THR A 175 -19.80 18.47 6.98
N ASN A 176 -20.41 18.60 8.16
CA ASN A 176 -19.71 18.64 9.45
C ASN A 176 -19.22 17.25 9.88
N TYR A 177 -19.95 16.20 9.49
CA TYR A 177 -19.64 14.82 9.78
C TYR A 177 -19.46 14.01 8.50
N LEU A 178 -18.57 13.02 8.58
CA LEU A 178 -18.48 11.99 7.56
C LEU A 178 -19.66 11.01 7.70
N LEU A 179 -20.22 10.58 6.58
CA LEU A 179 -21.16 9.46 6.49
C LEU A 179 -20.61 8.45 5.50
N THR A 180 -20.36 7.24 5.97
CA THR A 180 -19.74 6.16 5.21
C THR A 180 -20.53 4.88 5.37
N LEU A 181 -20.27 3.89 4.53
CA LEU A 181 -20.94 2.59 4.57
C LEU A 181 -19.94 1.46 4.46
N ALA A 182 -20.21 0.35 5.12
CA ALA A 182 -19.75 -0.97 4.68
C ALA A 182 -20.88 -1.67 3.90
N VAL A 183 -20.53 -2.27 2.76
CA VAL A 183 -21.51 -2.80 1.80
C VAL A 183 -21.09 -4.15 1.23
N GLY A 184 -22.10 -4.98 0.96
CA GLY A 184 -21.93 -6.25 0.24
C GLY A 184 -21.37 -6.04 -1.17
N ALA A 185 -20.44 -6.91 -1.57
CA ALA A 185 -19.62 -6.69 -2.76
C ALA A 185 -20.17 -7.30 -4.04
N THR A 186 -20.87 -8.43 -3.95
CA THR A 186 -21.23 -9.25 -5.12
C THR A 186 -22.39 -8.66 -5.91
N ALA A 187 -22.46 -8.95 -7.21
CA ALA A 187 -23.50 -8.41 -8.09
C ALA A 187 -24.92 -8.73 -7.61
N SER A 188 -25.15 -9.95 -7.13
CA SER A 188 -26.44 -10.38 -6.58
C SER A 188 -26.84 -9.57 -5.34
N MET A 189 -25.90 -9.35 -4.40
CA MET A 189 -26.13 -8.51 -3.23
C MET A 189 -26.42 -7.06 -3.64
N VAL A 190 -25.68 -6.52 -4.61
CA VAL A 190 -25.88 -5.15 -5.08
C VAL A 190 -27.26 -4.96 -5.70
N ASP A 191 -27.68 -5.88 -6.55
CA ASP A 191 -28.98 -5.83 -7.21
C ASP A 191 -30.15 -6.05 -6.24
N LEU A 192 -29.95 -6.75 -5.14
CA LEU A 192 -30.98 -6.88 -4.10
C LEU A 192 -31.02 -5.68 -3.15
N SER A 193 -29.87 -5.18 -2.71
CA SER A 193 -29.80 -4.33 -1.51
C SER A 193 -29.58 -2.84 -1.78
N TYR A 194 -28.99 -2.45 -2.92
CA TYR A 194 -28.45 -1.09 -3.08
C TYR A 194 -28.98 -0.35 -4.30
N ASP A 195 -29.45 0.89 -4.10
CA ASP A 195 -29.50 1.93 -5.13
C ASP A 195 -28.16 2.66 -5.13
N VAL A 196 -27.22 2.14 -5.91
CA VAL A 196 -25.81 2.55 -5.90
C VAL A 196 -25.62 4.01 -6.30
N LEU A 197 -26.39 4.51 -7.27
CA LEU A 197 -26.29 5.90 -7.72
C LEU A 197 -26.73 6.88 -6.62
N SER A 198 -27.86 6.59 -5.97
CA SER A 198 -28.33 7.36 -4.82
C SER A 198 -27.34 7.31 -3.67
N ILE A 199 -26.88 6.11 -3.28
CA ILE A 199 -25.88 5.92 -2.23
C ILE A 199 -24.63 6.76 -2.50
N SER A 200 -24.06 6.65 -3.70
CA SER A 200 -22.85 7.38 -4.10
C SER A 200 -23.01 8.90 -4.05
N SER A 201 -24.25 9.41 -4.08
CA SER A 201 -24.54 10.85 -3.97
C SER A 201 -24.60 11.33 -2.52
N TYR A 202 -25.00 10.48 -1.57
CA TYR A 202 -25.25 10.88 -0.18
C TYR A 202 -24.10 10.57 0.78
N VAL A 203 -23.19 9.66 0.46
CA VAL A 203 -22.09 9.25 1.36
C VAL A 203 -20.74 9.82 0.92
N ASP A 204 -19.81 9.98 1.85
CA ASP A 204 -18.46 10.48 1.56
C ASP A 204 -17.63 9.43 0.83
N PHE A 205 -17.72 8.18 1.27
CA PHE A 205 -17.12 7.01 0.63
C PHE A 205 -17.80 5.71 1.06
N ILE A 206 -17.52 4.64 0.31
CA ILE A 206 -18.15 3.33 0.40
C ILE A 206 -17.04 2.28 0.59
N ASN A 207 -17.02 1.63 1.74
CA ASN A 207 -16.15 0.50 2.06
C ASN A 207 -16.76 -0.78 1.48
N VAL A 208 -16.27 -1.24 0.33
CA VAL A 208 -16.80 -2.45 -0.32
C VAL A 208 -16.13 -3.67 0.30
N MET A 209 -16.91 -4.56 0.91
CA MET A 209 -16.42 -5.77 1.59
C MET A 209 -16.03 -6.86 0.58
N THR A 210 -14.95 -6.63 -0.17
CA THR A 210 -14.44 -7.53 -1.22
C THR A 210 -13.63 -8.70 -0.65
N TYR A 211 -14.20 -9.35 0.36
CA TYR A 211 -13.72 -10.55 1.04
C TYR A 211 -14.95 -11.39 1.40
N ASP A 212 -14.74 -12.56 2.00
CA ASP A 212 -15.79 -13.57 2.19
C ASP A 212 -16.46 -13.98 0.88
N LEU A 213 -15.68 -13.99 -0.20
CA LEU A 213 -16.14 -14.40 -1.52
C LEU A 213 -16.26 -15.92 -1.62
N HIS A 214 -15.42 -16.63 -0.86
CA HIS A 214 -15.54 -18.05 -0.59
C HIS A 214 -15.29 -18.35 0.87
N GLY A 215 -15.92 -19.42 1.37
CA GLY A 215 -15.76 -19.88 2.74
C GLY A 215 -16.23 -21.33 2.89
N SER A 216 -16.24 -21.83 4.12
CA SER A 216 -16.59 -23.23 4.38
C SER A 216 -18.02 -23.62 3.98
N TRP A 217 -18.88 -22.64 3.74
CA TRP A 217 -20.24 -22.83 3.23
C TRP A 217 -20.29 -23.37 1.79
N ASP A 218 -19.20 -23.24 1.02
CA ASP A 218 -19.13 -23.74 -0.37
C ASP A 218 -18.91 -25.25 -0.47
N GLN A 219 -18.55 -25.92 0.64
CA GLN A 219 -18.15 -27.34 0.70
C GLN A 219 -16.92 -27.72 -0.14
N ILE A 220 -16.29 -26.74 -0.81
CA ILE A 220 -15.00 -26.86 -1.48
C ILE A 220 -14.09 -25.73 -1.00
N THR A 221 -12.77 -25.92 -1.06
CA THR A 221 -11.81 -24.86 -0.76
C THR A 221 -11.90 -23.75 -1.80
N GLY A 222 -11.98 -22.50 -1.35
CA GLY A 222 -11.98 -21.31 -2.19
C GLY A 222 -11.13 -20.20 -1.57
N ALA A 223 -10.76 -19.22 -2.38
CA ALA A 223 -10.00 -18.09 -1.88
C ALA A 223 -10.91 -17.09 -1.14
N ASN A 224 -10.46 -16.55 0.00
CA ASN A 224 -11.27 -15.57 0.75
C ASN A 224 -11.56 -14.31 -0.10
N ALA A 225 -10.53 -13.78 -0.76
CA ALA A 225 -10.61 -12.55 -1.54
C ALA A 225 -9.77 -12.63 -2.83
N PRO A 226 -10.08 -13.51 -3.79
CA PRO A 226 -9.34 -13.60 -5.05
C PRO A 226 -9.45 -12.29 -5.84
N LEU A 227 -8.32 -11.75 -6.33
CA LEU A 227 -8.37 -10.53 -7.13
C LEU A 227 -9.03 -10.78 -8.50
N TYR A 228 -8.68 -11.90 -9.12
CA TYR A 228 -9.19 -12.37 -10.40
C TYR A 228 -9.64 -13.81 -10.29
N SER A 229 -10.43 -14.28 -11.26
CA SER A 229 -10.94 -15.64 -11.25
C SER A 229 -9.94 -16.59 -11.90
N SER A 230 -9.70 -17.75 -11.27
CA SER A 230 -9.02 -18.89 -11.89
C SER A 230 -9.97 -19.81 -12.64
N GLN A 231 -11.29 -19.62 -12.49
CA GLN A 231 -12.32 -20.45 -13.12
C GLN A 231 -13.03 -19.66 -14.21
N VAL A 232 -13.45 -20.35 -15.27
CA VAL A 232 -14.24 -19.72 -16.32
C VAL A 232 -15.61 -19.35 -15.74
N ASN A 233 -15.99 -18.07 -15.83
CA ASN A 233 -17.27 -17.51 -15.39
C ASN A 233 -17.55 -17.46 -13.88
N ASP A 234 -16.57 -17.61 -12.99
CA ASP A 234 -16.79 -17.32 -11.57
C ASP A 234 -16.68 -15.80 -11.31
N PRO A 235 -17.79 -15.12 -10.97
CA PRO A 235 -17.80 -13.67 -10.77
C PRO A 235 -17.35 -13.27 -9.36
N LEU A 236 -17.07 -14.22 -8.45
CA LEU A 236 -16.76 -13.96 -7.04
C LEU A 236 -15.30 -13.53 -6.85
N THR A 237 -14.96 -12.39 -7.45
CA THR A 237 -13.62 -11.79 -7.37
C THR A 237 -13.68 -10.34 -6.94
N VAL A 238 -12.61 -9.83 -6.32
CA VAL A 238 -12.47 -8.42 -5.95
C VAL A 238 -12.67 -7.53 -7.17
N SER A 239 -12.04 -7.87 -8.31
CA SER A 239 -12.12 -7.05 -9.52
C SER A 239 -13.53 -7.00 -10.12
N SER A 240 -14.24 -8.14 -10.15
CA SER A 240 -15.63 -8.21 -10.59
C SER A 240 -16.55 -7.40 -9.68
N CYS A 241 -16.40 -7.53 -8.35
CA CYS A 241 -17.20 -6.79 -7.38
C CYS A 241 -17.04 -5.27 -7.54
N ILE A 242 -15.79 -4.77 -7.58
CA ILE A 242 -15.52 -3.34 -7.78
C ILE A 242 -16.05 -2.85 -9.12
N SER A 243 -15.85 -3.62 -10.19
CA SER A 243 -16.34 -3.26 -11.52
C SER A 243 -17.86 -3.17 -11.55
N TYR A 244 -18.55 -4.05 -10.81
CA TYR A 244 -20.01 -4.02 -10.73
C TYR A 244 -20.52 -2.78 -9.98
N TRP A 245 -19.92 -2.43 -8.84
CA TRP A 245 -20.26 -1.18 -8.14
C TRP A 245 -20.09 0.06 -9.04
N ILE A 246 -19.01 0.11 -9.83
CA ILE A 246 -18.79 1.19 -10.81
C ILE A 246 -19.88 1.17 -11.89
N LEU A 247 -20.19 -0.01 -12.45
CA LEU A 247 -21.22 -0.18 -13.47
C LEU A 247 -22.60 0.30 -12.98
N LYS A 248 -22.91 0.09 -11.70
CA LYS A 248 -24.18 0.53 -11.08
C LYS A 248 -24.20 2.02 -10.69
N GLY A 249 -23.13 2.76 -10.95
CA GLY A 249 -23.10 4.22 -10.82
C GLY A 249 -22.27 4.76 -9.65
N ALA A 250 -21.48 3.92 -8.96
CA ALA A 250 -20.60 4.41 -7.91
C ALA A 250 -19.43 5.20 -8.50
N LEU A 251 -19.14 6.37 -7.91
CA LEU A 251 -17.95 7.13 -8.25
C LEU A 251 -16.70 6.37 -7.80
N ARG A 252 -15.76 6.12 -8.72
CA ARG A 252 -14.48 5.44 -8.42
C ARG A 252 -13.77 6.04 -7.21
N SER A 253 -13.70 7.37 -7.14
CA SER A 253 -13.06 8.11 -6.03
C SER A 253 -13.74 7.93 -4.66
N LYS A 254 -14.98 7.42 -4.63
CA LYS A 254 -15.71 7.09 -3.39
C LYS A 254 -15.63 5.61 -3.03
N LEU A 255 -15.23 4.72 -3.94
CA LEU A 255 -15.07 3.30 -3.65
C LEU A 255 -13.76 3.04 -2.92
N ILE A 256 -13.85 2.39 -1.76
CA ILE A 256 -12.71 1.96 -0.94
C ILE A 256 -12.69 0.43 -0.98
N LEU A 257 -11.60 -0.15 -1.50
CA LEU A 257 -11.46 -1.59 -1.71
C LEU A 257 -11.13 -2.31 -0.38
N GLY A 258 -11.97 -3.25 0.05
CA GLY A 258 -11.77 -4.02 1.28
C GLY A 258 -10.69 -5.10 1.15
N ILE A 259 -9.79 -5.16 2.14
CA ILE A 259 -8.71 -6.14 2.25
C ILE A 259 -8.88 -6.88 3.58
N PRO A 260 -9.01 -8.22 3.58
CA PRO A 260 -9.11 -8.99 4.80
C PRO A 260 -7.72 -9.17 5.43
N ILE A 261 -7.61 -8.89 6.73
CA ILE A 261 -6.46 -9.20 7.58
C ILE A 261 -6.75 -10.50 8.36
N TYR A 262 -7.37 -11.45 7.67
CA TYR A 262 -7.70 -12.79 8.14
C TYR A 262 -7.76 -13.72 6.93
N GLY A 263 -7.81 -15.02 7.19
CA GLY A 263 -8.03 -16.06 6.20
C GLY A 263 -9.30 -16.86 6.48
N ARG A 264 -9.86 -17.46 5.42
CA ARG A 264 -10.90 -18.48 5.52
C ARG A 264 -10.24 -19.84 5.50
N SER A 265 -10.63 -20.70 6.44
CA SER A 265 -10.04 -22.01 6.67
C SER A 265 -11.05 -23.14 6.48
N TYR A 266 -10.53 -24.31 6.13
CA TYR A 266 -11.30 -25.47 5.73
C TYR A 266 -10.68 -26.74 6.30
N THR A 267 -11.54 -27.72 6.58
CA THR A 267 -11.12 -29.11 6.80
C THR A 267 -11.32 -29.90 5.51
N LEU A 268 -10.23 -30.32 4.88
CA LEU A 268 -10.20 -31.14 3.67
C LEU A 268 -10.84 -32.51 3.93
N LYS A 269 -11.64 -32.98 2.96
CA LYS A 269 -12.19 -34.33 2.98
C LYS A 269 -11.12 -35.40 2.73
N TYR A 270 -10.11 -35.07 1.90
CA TYR A 270 -9.01 -35.95 1.55
C TYR A 270 -7.69 -35.17 1.55
N ASN A 271 -6.70 -35.57 2.35
CA ASN A 271 -5.41 -34.87 2.46
C ASN A 271 -4.62 -34.81 1.13
N THR A 272 -4.92 -35.73 0.21
CA THR A 272 -4.34 -35.79 -1.13
C THR A 272 -4.93 -34.76 -2.09
N GLN A 273 -6.05 -34.11 -1.73
CA GLN A 273 -6.70 -33.06 -2.51
C GLN A 273 -6.59 -31.74 -1.74
N ASN A 274 -5.56 -30.96 -2.07
CA ASN A 274 -5.17 -29.75 -1.34
C ASN A 274 -5.01 -28.50 -2.23
N THR A 275 -5.53 -28.56 -3.45
CA THR A 275 -5.61 -27.41 -4.37
C THR A 275 -6.91 -26.64 -4.16
N VAL A 276 -7.00 -25.42 -4.69
CA VAL A 276 -8.29 -24.70 -4.80
C VAL A 276 -9.33 -25.60 -5.48
N GLY A 277 -10.58 -25.55 -5.02
CA GLY A 277 -11.67 -26.44 -5.44
C GLY A 277 -11.68 -27.83 -4.81
N SER A 278 -10.77 -28.16 -3.89
CA SER A 278 -10.77 -29.47 -3.23
C SER A 278 -11.97 -29.63 -2.28
N PRO A 279 -12.56 -30.83 -2.16
CA PRO A 279 -13.71 -31.06 -1.30
C PRO A 279 -13.37 -30.95 0.18
N THR A 280 -14.33 -30.43 0.96
CA THR A 280 -14.17 -30.15 2.39
C THR A 280 -15.31 -30.77 3.20
N THR A 281 -15.09 -30.95 4.50
CA THR A 281 -16.12 -31.39 5.46
C THR A 281 -16.68 -30.25 6.30
N GLY A 282 -16.15 -29.03 6.13
CA GLY A 282 -16.55 -27.85 6.88
C GLY A 282 -15.39 -26.88 7.10
N GLY A 283 -15.57 -25.98 8.06
CA GLY A 283 -14.54 -25.01 8.45
C GLY A 283 -13.29 -25.66 9.02
N GLY A 284 -12.17 -24.96 8.89
CA GLY A 284 -10.93 -25.32 9.55
C GLY A 284 -11.04 -25.16 11.06
N THR A 285 -10.08 -25.77 11.75
CA THR A 285 -9.97 -25.70 13.22
C THR A 285 -9.83 -24.25 13.67
N PRO A 286 -10.55 -23.81 14.71
CA PRO A 286 -10.45 -22.44 15.20
C PRO A 286 -9.04 -22.14 15.73
N GLY A 287 -8.57 -20.91 15.48
CA GLY A 287 -7.30 -20.42 16.02
C GLY A 287 -7.38 -20.08 17.52
N PRO A 288 -6.22 -19.94 18.19
CA PRO A 288 -6.15 -19.73 19.65
C PRO A 288 -6.64 -18.36 20.11
N TYR A 289 -6.75 -17.37 19.23
CA TYR A 289 -7.10 -15.99 19.56
C TYR A 289 -8.50 -15.61 19.08
N THR A 290 -8.79 -15.87 17.81
CA THR A 290 -10.10 -15.55 17.21
C THR A 290 -11.16 -16.56 17.64
N SER A 291 -10.77 -17.81 17.89
CA SER A 291 -11.66 -18.90 18.32
C SER A 291 -12.86 -19.12 17.39
N GLU A 292 -12.74 -18.77 16.11
CA GLU A 292 -13.81 -18.89 15.12
C GLU A 292 -13.54 -20.07 14.18
N VAL A 293 -14.50 -21.00 14.07
CA VAL A 293 -14.41 -22.12 13.13
C VAL A 293 -14.44 -21.60 11.71
N GLY A 294 -13.50 -22.03 10.87
CA GLY A 294 -13.44 -21.61 9.47
C GLY A 294 -12.80 -20.24 9.23
N MET A 295 -12.22 -19.60 10.26
CA MET A 295 -11.51 -18.34 10.14
C MET A 295 -10.25 -18.33 11.00
N LEU A 296 -9.19 -17.68 10.52
CA LEU A 296 -8.03 -17.33 11.34
C LEU A 296 -7.61 -15.88 11.08
N GLY A 297 -7.35 -15.12 12.13
CA GLY A 297 -6.71 -13.82 12.03
C GLY A 297 -5.32 -13.94 11.41
N TYR A 298 -4.83 -12.89 10.74
CA TYR A 298 -3.50 -12.96 10.12
C TYR A 298 -2.39 -13.15 11.16
N ASN A 299 -2.54 -12.61 12.36
CA ASN A 299 -1.67 -12.87 13.50
C ASN A 299 -1.56 -14.38 13.82
N GLU A 300 -2.66 -15.14 13.78
CA GLU A 300 -2.66 -16.58 13.99
C GLU A 300 -1.99 -17.32 12.83
N ILE A 301 -2.30 -16.93 11.59
CA ILE A 301 -1.67 -17.50 10.38
C ILE A 301 -0.16 -17.27 10.42
N TYR A 302 0.27 -16.07 10.79
CA TYR A 302 1.66 -15.69 10.91
C TYR A 302 2.40 -16.53 11.96
N GLU A 303 1.78 -16.78 13.12
CA GLU A 303 2.33 -17.69 14.13
C GLU A 303 2.42 -19.13 13.64
N LEU A 304 1.40 -19.64 12.92
CA LEU A 304 1.45 -20.97 12.32
C LEU A 304 2.63 -21.11 11.36
N LEU A 305 2.89 -20.08 10.53
CA LEU A 305 4.01 -20.07 9.59
C LEU A 305 5.38 -20.01 10.29
N LYS A 306 5.45 -19.40 11.48
CA LYS A 306 6.68 -19.34 12.29
C LYS A 306 6.96 -20.64 13.06
N THR A 307 5.92 -21.27 13.57
CA THR A 307 6.03 -22.36 14.56
C THR A 307 5.84 -23.74 13.96
N GLN A 308 5.32 -23.84 12.73
CA GLN A 308 4.97 -25.11 12.11
C GLN A 308 5.33 -25.15 10.63
N SER A 309 5.62 -26.35 10.12
CA SER A 309 5.89 -26.59 8.70
C SER A 309 4.59 -26.71 7.90
N TRP A 310 4.09 -25.58 7.40
CA TRP A 310 2.96 -25.53 6.46
C TRP A 310 3.45 -25.46 5.01
N THR A 311 2.77 -26.17 4.11
CA THR A 311 3.03 -26.03 2.68
C THR A 311 2.32 -24.80 2.17
N GLN A 312 3.09 -23.79 1.73
CA GLN A 312 2.55 -22.56 1.15
C GLN A 312 2.51 -22.68 -0.38
N LYS A 313 1.44 -22.16 -0.98
CA LYS A 313 1.24 -22.07 -2.42
C LYS A 313 0.76 -20.67 -2.77
N TRP A 314 1.09 -20.26 -3.99
CA TRP A 314 0.66 -18.99 -4.55
C TRP A 314 -0.19 -19.26 -5.78
N ASP A 315 -1.42 -18.74 -5.82
CA ASP A 315 -2.23 -18.78 -7.01
C ASP A 315 -1.89 -17.58 -7.92
N ASN A 316 -1.22 -17.89 -9.02
CA ASN A 316 -0.76 -16.88 -9.98
C ASN A 316 -1.89 -16.19 -10.74
N VAL A 317 -3.10 -16.76 -10.79
CA VAL A 317 -4.25 -16.13 -11.46
C VAL A 317 -5.00 -15.27 -10.45
N GLN A 318 -5.37 -15.86 -9.31
CA GLN A 318 -6.15 -15.19 -8.26
C GLN A 318 -5.35 -14.14 -7.48
N LYS A 319 -4.01 -14.18 -7.57
CA LYS A 319 -3.06 -13.29 -6.90
C LYS A 319 -3.16 -13.31 -5.38
N VAL A 320 -3.36 -14.51 -4.82
CA VAL A 320 -3.48 -14.74 -3.37
C VAL A 320 -2.73 -16.01 -2.97
N PRO A 321 -2.17 -16.07 -1.75
CA PRO A 321 -1.64 -17.30 -1.21
C PRO A 321 -2.74 -18.22 -0.66
N TYR A 322 -2.39 -19.50 -0.55
CA TYR A 322 -3.04 -20.43 0.35
C TYR A 322 -1.99 -21.34 0.98
N MET A 323 -2.33 -21.98 2.09
CA MET A 323 -1.45 -22.93 2.77
C MET A 323 -2.24 -24.14 3.24
N TYR A 324 -1.56 -25.28 3.35
CA TYR A 324 -2.15 -26.49 3.89
C TYR A 324 -1.16 -27.32 4.70
N LYS A 325 -1.72 -28.09 5.63
CA LYS A 325 -1.03 -29.08 6.45
C LYS A 325 -2.05 -30.12 6.89
N ASP A 326 -1.72 -31.39 6.73
CA ASP A 326 -2.62 -32.51 6.99
C ASP A 326 -3.97 -32.33 6.27
N ASN A 327 -5.07 -32.25 7.01
CA ASN A 327 -6.40 -31.98 6.48
C ASN A 327 -6.83 -30.51 6.63
N GLN A 328 -5.94 -29.59 7.00
CA GLN A 328 -6.26 -28.18 7.19
C GLN A 328 -5.79 -27.38 5.97
N TRP A 329 -6.65 -26.49 5.49
CA TRP A 329 -6.38 -25.62 4.34
C TRP A 329 -6.83 -24.19 4.65
N ILE A 330 -6.02 -23.19 4.33
CA ILE A 330 -6.27 -21.78 4.66
C ILE A 330 -5.96 -20.92 3.44
N SER A 331 -6.94 -20.14 2.96
CA SER A 331 -6.70 -19.01 2.05
C SER A 331 -6.67 -17.72 2.83
N TYR A 332 -5.70 -16.88 2.51
CA TYR A 332 -5.48 -15.61 3.20
C TYR A 332 -4.85 -14.61 2.23
N ASP A 333 -4.70 -13.38 2.67
CA ASP A 333 -3.85 -12.40 2.00
C ASP A 333 -2.48 -12.35 2.68
N ASN A 334 -1.38 -12.16 1.94
CA ASN A 334 -0.06 -11.83 2.51
C ASN A 334 0.40 -10.47 1.99
N GLU A 335 1.60 -10.04 2.33
CA GLU A 335 2.14 -8.74 1.94
C GLU A 335 2.14 -8.55 0.41
N ILE A 336 2.42 -9.62 -0.35
CA ILE A 336 2.44 -9.60 -1.82
C ILE A 336 1.03 -9.40 -2.39
N SER A 337 0.03 -10.17 -1.94
CA SER A 337 -1.33 -10.02 -2.45
C SER A 337 -1.94 -8.67 -2.06
N VAL A 338 -1.64 -8.20 -0.86
CA VAL A 338 -2.01 -6.86 -0.37
C VAL A 338 -1.38 -5.76 -1.24
N ALA A 339 -0.11 -5.89 -1.62
CA ALA A 339 0.56 -4.98 -2.56
C ALA A 339 -0.18 -4.90 -3.89
N ILE A 340 -0.52 -6.07 -4.45
CA ILE A 340 -1.15 -6.19 -5.75
C ILE A 340 -2.56 -5.57 -5.72
N LYS A 341 -3.34 -5.83 -4.68
CA LYS A 341 -4.68 -5.24 -4.51
C LYS A 341 -4.64 -3.73 -4.30
N THR A 342 -3.63 -3.24 -3.57
CA THR A 342 -3.40 -1.80 -3.39
C THR A 342 -3.05 -1.13 -4.72
N ASN A 343 -2.18 -1.75 -5.53
CA ASN A 343 -1.86 -1.27 -6.87
C ASN A 343 -3.05 -1.35 -7.82
N TYR A 344 -3.91 -2.37 -7.68
CA TYR A 344 -5.18 -2.45 -8.41
C TYR A 344 -6.09 -1.27 -8.05
N SER A 345 -6.23 -0.95 -6.76
CA SER A 345 -7.01 0.20 -6.28
C SER A 345 -6.50 1.51 -6.89
N LYS A 346 -5.18 1.74 -6.86
CA LYS A 346 -4.54 2.89 -7.50
C LYS A 346 -4.80 2.95 -9.01
N SER A 347 -4.52 1.86 -9.72
CA SER A 347 -4.62 1.80 -11.18
C SER A 347 -6.06 1.97 -11.67
N ASN A 348 -7.05 1.63 -10.85
CA ASN A 348 -8.47 1.83 -11.15
C ASN A 348 -9.04 3.16 -10.65
N ASN A 349 -8.17 4.06 -10.14
CA ASN A 349 -8.52 5.37 -9.59
C ASN A 349 -9.55 5.29 -8.43
N LEU A 350 -9.49 4.23 -7.63
CA LEU A 350 -10.37 4.07 -6.48
C LEU A 350 -10.01 5.06 -5.37
N GLY A 351 -10.94 5.31 -4.44
CA GLY A 351 -10.75 6.25 -3.32
C GLY A 351 -9.70 5.82 -2.30
N GLY A 352 -9.36 4.53 -2.24
CA GLY A 352 -8.40 3.98 -1.29
C GLY A 352 -8.56 2.49 -1.06
N VAL A 353 -8.09 2.03 0.09
CA VAL A 353 -8.32 0.67 0.59
C VAL A 353 -8.82 0.71 2.03
N MET A 354 -9.59 -0.31 2.39
CA MET A 354 -10.13 -0.54 3.71
C MET A 354 -9.59 -1.86 4.22
N VAL A 355 -9.34 -1.97 5.53
CA VAL A 355 -8.86 -3.20 6.16
C VAL A 355 -9.82 -3.69 7.22
N TRP A 356 -10.15 -4.99 7.15
CA TRP A 356 -10.91 -5.71 8.16
C TRP A 356 -10.05 -6.86 8.70
N SER A 357 -9.50 -6.78 9.90
CA SER A 357 -9.49 -5.63 10.81
C SER A 357 -8.09 -5.45 11.41
N ILE A 358 -7.81 -4.30 12.02
CA ILE A 358 -6.43 -3.97 12.44
C ILE A 358 -5.94 -4.85 13.58
N GLU A 359 -6.84 -5.33 14.43
CA GLU A 359 -6.49 -6.16 15.58
C GLU A 359 -6.08 -7.60 15.22
N THR A 360 -6.28 -8.02 13.96
CA THR A 360 -5.84 -9.34 13.47
C THR A 360 -4.53 -9.24 12.68
N ASP A 361 -3.92 -8.06 12.56
CA ASP A 361 -2.53 -7.93 12.12
C ASP A 361 -1.60 -8.22 13.32
N PRO A 362 -0.45 -8.92 13.15
CA PRO A 362 0.49 -9.14 14.24
C PRO A 362 1.03 -7.81 14.80
N ILE A 363 0.99 -7.68 16.14
CA ILE A 363 1.45 -6.49 16.89
C ILE A 363 2.99 -6.40 16.94
N ASP A 364 3.69 -7.52 16.76
CA ASP A 364 5.15 -7.54 16.70
C ASP A 364 5.65 -6.92 15.39
N LEU A 365 5.98 -5.63 15.43
CA LEU A 365 7.35 -5.13 15.24
C LEU A 365 7.36 -3.63 15.51
N VAL A 366 7.65 -3.32 16.77
CA VAL A 366 8.28 -2.07 17.19
C VAL A 366 9.32 -1.69 16.14
N TYR A 367 9.20 -0.45 15.69
CA TYR A 367 10.17 0.30 14.89
C TYR A 367 11.60 -0.08 15.31
N THR A 368 12.21 -1.02 14.59
CA THR A 368 13.64 -1.32 14.69
C THR A 368 14.27 -0.67 13.47
N PRO A 369 15.10 0.38 13.63
CA PRO A 369 15.57 1.20 12.50
C PRO A 369 16.39 0.43 11.44
N ASN A 370 16.72 -0.85 11.63
CA ASN A 370 17.67 -1.57 10.79
C ASN A 370 17.36 -3.06 10.52
N LEU A 371 16.11 -3.53 10.64
CA LEU A 371 15.73 -4.89 10.21
C LEU A 371 14.44 -4.86 9.36
N TRP A 372 14.47 -5.42 8.15
CA TRP A 372 13.39 -5.43 7.15
C TRP A 372 12.19 -6.30 7.52
N TYR A 373 11.49 -5.94 8.59
CA TYR A 373 10.40 -6.71 9.15
C TYR A 373 9.07 -5.95 8.97
N TYR A 374 8.41 -6.21 7.84
CA TYR A 374 7.15 -5.55 7.46
C TYR A 374 5.96 -6.24 8.14
N THR A 375 5.18 -5.51 8.95
CA THR A 375 3.77 -5.84 9.17
C THR A 375 2.97 -5.48 7.92
N LYS A 376 1.83 -6.12 7.65
CA LYS A 376 1.01 -5.78 6.47
C LYS A 376 0.57 -4.33 6.49
N MET A 377 0.29 -3.75 7.67
CA MET A 377 -0.04 -2.33 7.77
C MET A 377 1.14 -1.42 7.42
N ASN A 378 2.37 -1.76 7.82
CA ASN A 378 3.56 -0.99 7.42
C ASN A 378 3.80 -1.09 5.90
N PHE A 379 3.53 -2.24 5.30
CA PHE A 379 3.62 -2.43 3.86
C PHE A 379 2.53 -1.66 3.09
N LEU A 380 1.29 -1.65 3.60
CA LEU A 380 0.19 -0.84 3.06
C LEU A 380 0.49 0.66 3.14
N LEU A 381 1.13 1.12 4.21
CA LEU A 381 1.58 2.50 4.33
C LEU A 381 2.55 2.90 3.22
N ASP A 382 3.58 2.09 2.98
CA ASP A 382 4.57 2.31 1.93
C ASP A 382 3.97 2.28 0.52
N HIS A 383 2.88 1.53 0.35
CA HIS A 383 2.21 1.37 -0.94
C HIS A 383 1.00 2.25 -1.14
N ILE A 384 0.38 2.85 -0.11
CA ILE A 384 -0.74 3.81 -0.26
C ILE A 384 -0.20 5.24 -0.25
N LYS A 385 0.73 5.54 0.67
CA LYS A 385 1.48 6.81 0.66
C LYS A 385 2.52 6.68 -0.45
N VAL A 386 2.25 7.28 -1.61
CA VAL A 386 3.36 7.74 -2.47
C VAL A 386 4.27 8.51 -1.51
N ARG A 387 5.54 8.10 -1.36
CA ARG A 387 6.51 8.86 -0.57
C ARG A 387 6.32 10.34 -0.91
N PRO A 388 6.04 11.23 0.05
CA PRO A 388 6.41 12.62 -0.15
C PRO A 388 7.91 12.58 -0.46
N SER A 389 8.34 13.18 -1.56
CA SER A 389 9.75 13.54 -1.64
C SER A 389 10.05 14.39 -0.40
N PHE A 390 11.10 14.03 0.33
CA PHE A 390 11.61 14.87 1.40
C PHE A 390 12.33 16.06 0.75
N ASP A 391 11.56 16.95 0.13
CA ASP A 391 12.05 18.22 -0.40
C ASP A 391 11.28 19.35 0.27
N SER A 392 11.74 19.73 1.46
CA SER A 392 11.69 21.09 2.00
C SER A 392 12.18 21.12 3.45
N LEU A 393 13.48 20.90 3.65
CA LEU A 393 14.18 21.67 4.68
C LEU A 393 14.58 22.98 4.02
N THR A 394 13.69 23.96 4.06
CA THR A 394 14.04 25.33 3.76
C THR A 394 15.06 25.81 4.78
N ALA A 395 16.18 26.30 4.25
CA ALA A 395 17.21 27.05 4.95
C ALA A 395 16.61 27.96 6.04
N GLY A 396 16.92 27.62 7.30
CA GLY A 396 16.88 28.53 8.43
C GLY A 396 18.31 28.87 8.78
N SER A 397 18.60 30.16 8.73
CA SER A 397 19.87 30.84 9.00
C SER A 397 20.51 30.49 10.34
N ASP A 398 21.84 30.50 10.30
CA ASP A 398 22.82 30.47 11.39
C ASP A 398 22.41 31.17 12.70
N VAL A 399 22.71 30.52 13.84
CA VAL A 399 23.39 31.13 15.01
C VAL A 399 24.25 30.06 15.69
N PHE A 400 25.56 30.31 15.75
CA PHE A 400 26.60 29.56 16.47
C PHE A 400 26.71 29.96 17.96
N ASP A 401 27.52 29.18 18.70
CA ASP A 401 28.14 29.37 20.04
C ASP A 401 27.34 28.88 21.28
N ASN A 402 27.92 28.15 22.26
CA ASN A 402 29.32 27.83 22.58
C ASN A 402 29.43 26.65 23.59
N ASN A 403 30.49 25.84 23.44
CA ASN A 403 31.30 25.08 24.43
C ASN A 403 30.68 23.88 25.22
N LEU A 404 31.14 22.62 25.02
CA LEU A 404 32.41 21.95 25.47
C LEU A 404 32.39 21.68 26.99
N GLU A 405 32.61 20.48 27.57
CA GLU A 405 33.43 19.27 27.31
C GLU A 405 32.74 18.04 27.97
N GLU A 406 33.00 16.75 27.66
CA GLU A 406 34.30 16.05 27.69
C GLU A 406 34.26 14.68 26.96
N GLN A 407 35.26 14.50 26.08
CA GLN A 407 36.07 13.34 25.64
C GLN A 407 35.53 11.89 25.47
N ILE A 408 35.72 11.34 24.26
CA ILE A 408 36.49 10.08 24.02
C ILE A 408 37.31 10.27 22.73
N ASP A 409 38.65 10.23 22.86
CA ASP A 409 39.62 10.06 21.76
C ASP A 409 40.20 8.64 21.87
N MET A 410 40.30 7.91 20.77
CA MET A 410 41.31 6.84 20.59
C MET A 410 41.58 6.62 19.10
N THR A 411 42.65 7.28 18.66
CA THR A 411 43.54 6.92 17.56
C THR A 411 44.29 5.61 17.90
N GLN A 412 44.24 4.60 17.02
CA GLN A 412 45.26 3.54 16.91
C GLN A 412 45.41 3.11 15.44
N GLU A 413 46.62 3.23 14.91
CA GLU A 413 47.02 2.79 13.55
C GLU A 413 47.47 1.32 13.56
N TYR A 414 47.06 0.56 12.54
CA TYR A 414 47.58 -0.78 12.23
C TYR A 414 48.27 -0.72 10.86
N ILE A 415 49.47 -1.31 10.73
CA ILE A 415 50.15 -1.45 9.43
C ILE A 415 49.94 -2.87 8.90
N VAL A 416 49.47 -2.98 7.67
CA VAL A 416 49.42 -4.22 6.89
C VAL A 416 50.72 -4.34 6.11
N THR A 417 51.47 -5.42 6.28
CA THR A 417 52.66 -5.71 5.47
C THR A 417 52.26 -6.38 4.14
N ASP A 418 53.15 -6.32 3.14
CA ASP A 418 52.90 -6.80 1.76
C ASP A 418 52.63 -8.32 1.61
N GLU A 419 52.58 -9.07 2.71
CA GLU A 419 52.14 -10.48 2.74
C GLU A 419 50.85 -10.72 3.55
N GLY A 420 50.21 -9.67 4.09
CA GLY A 420 48.83 -9.73 4.59
C GLY A 420 48.64 -10.28 6.01
N THR A 421 49.55 -10.01 6.95
CA THR A 421 49.34 -10.26 8.39
C THR A 421 49.53 -9.01 9.24
N LEU A 422 48.78 -8.92 10.35
CA LEU A 422 48.75 -7.79 11.31
C LEU A 422 49.64 -8.12 12.52
N GLU A 423 50.65 -7.30 12.80
CA GLU A 423 51.45 -7.39 14.04
C GLU A 423 51.36 -6.09 14.86
N HIS A 424 51.41 -6.24 16.19
CA HIS A 424 51.32 -5.18 17.20
C HIS A 424 52.74 -4.79 17.63
N VAL A 425 53.08 -3.49 17.67
CA VAL A 425 54.39 -3.04 18.17
C VAL A 425 54.23 -2.48 19.59
N GLU A 426 54.96 -3.07 20.52
CA GLU A 426 55.03 -2.70 21.95
C GLU A 426 56.20 -1.73 22.23
N ASP A 427 55.84 -0.66 22.95
CA ASP A 427 56.43 -0.18 24.21
C ASP A 427 57.68 0.74 24.27
N GLU A 428 57.72 1.45 25.42
CA GLU A 428 58.83 2.16 26.10
C GLU A 428 58.90 3.70 26.06
N SER A 429 58.19 4.29 27.03
CA SER A 429 58.69 5.14 28.14
C SER A 429 59.57 6.40 27.94
N GLU A 430 59.19 7.40 28.75
CA GLU A 430 59.99 8.45 29.42
C GLU A 430 60.06 9.90 28.86
N VAL A 431 59.28 10.75 29.54
CA VAL A 431 59.56 12.10 30.08
C VAL A 431 60.92 12.74 29.72
N GLN A 432 60.92 13.89 29.03
CA GLN A 432 61.53 15.14 29.52
C GLN A 432 61.27 16.36 28.62
N THR A 433 61.39 17.51 29.28
CA THR A 433 61.06 18.88 28.92
C THR A 433 62.03 19.58 27.93
N THR A 434 61.50 20.62 27.29
CA THR A 434 62.14 21.89 26.83
C THR A 434 62.98 21.97 25.54
N SER A 435 62.50 22.90 24.69
CA SER A 435 63.24 23.96 23.97
C SER A 435 63.88 23.71 22.59
N ARG A 436 63.38 24.52 21.63
CA ARG A 436 64.04 25.34 20.59
C ARG A 436 65.02 24.73 19.57
N SER A 437 64.73 25.17 18.33
CA SER A 437 65.63 25.57 17.23
C SER A 437 66.14 24.46 16.30
N SER A 438 65.71 24.51 15.03
CA SER A 438 66.51 24.91 13.85
C SER A 438 67.47 23.79 13.41
N SER A 439 67.65 23.38 12.16
CA SER A 439 67.33 23.95 10.86
C SER A 439 67.92 23.00 9.81
N ALA A 440 67.20 22.85 8.69
CA ALA A 440 67.73 22.89 7.32
C ALA A 440 68.58 21.75 6.70
N GLY A 441 68.35 21.61 5.38
CA GLY A 441 69.31 21.14 4.37
C GLY A 441 69.12 19.68 3.97
N SER A 442 68.30 19.35 2.96
CA SER A 442 68.60 19.38 1.51
C SER A 442 69.70 18.40 1.06
N SER A 443 69.36 17.39 0.24
CA SER A 443 69.62 17.39 -1.21
C SER A 443 69.71 15.97 -1.84
N TYR A 444 68.86 15.75 -2.84
CA TYR A 444 69.08 15.11 -4.16
C TYR A 444 69.85 13.77 -4.33
N ALA A 445 69.12 12.76 -4.82
CA ALA A 445 69.36 11.99 -6.07
C ALA A 445 68.16 11.01 -6.22
N GLY A 446 67.44 10.82 -7.33
CA GLY A 446 67.77 10.99 -8.74
C GLY A 446 67.72 9.62 -9.44
N ILE A 447 66.56 8.96 -9.55
CA ILE A 447 66.35 7.82 -10.48
C ILE A 447 64.97 7.92 -11.13
N ALA A 448 64.97 7.88 -12.47
CA ALA A 448 63.82 8.03 -13.35
C ALA A 448 62.95 6.76 -13.45
N MET A 449 61.68 6.99 -13.77
CA MET A 449 60.55 6.06 -13.85
C MET A 449 60.68 4.94 -14.90
N PRO A 450 59.88 3.87 -14.73
CA PRO A 450 59.06 3.31 -15.81
C PRO A 450 57.60 3.72 -15.63
N THR A 451 57.03 4.32 -16.67
CA THR A 451 55.62 4.73 -16.80
C THR A 451 54.63 3.57 -16.60
N GLN A 452 53.92 3.57 -15.46
CA GLN A 452 52.63 2.88 -15.33
C GLN A 452 51.52 3.77 -15.92
N LYS A 453 50.82 3.25 -16.93
CA LYS A 453 49.54 3.80 -17.40
C LYS A 453 48.55 3.79 -16.23
N ARG A 454 48.30 4.96 -15.62
CA ARG A 454 47.14 5.17 -14.75
C ARG A 454 45.88 4.90 -15.58
N LYS A 455 45.09 3.90 -15.20
CA LYS A 455 43.65 3.88 -15.53
C LYS A 455 43.04 5.07 -14.81
N ARG A 456 42.66 6.09 -15.58
CA ARG A 456 41.89 7.24 -15.11
C ARG A 456 40.55 6.71 -14.58
N LEU A 457 40.25 6.95 -13.30
CA LEU A 457 38.89 6.86 -12.79
C LEU A 457 38.06 7.86 -13.58
N GLU A 458 37.07 7.35 -14.28
CA GLU A 458 36.18 8.10 -15.16
C GLU A 458 35.34 9.10 -14.34
N GLY A 459 35.51 10.39 -14.64
CA GLY A 459 34.72 11.47 -14.03
C GLY A 459 33.38 11.69 -14.74
N PRO A 460 32.53 12.60 -14.22
CA PRO A 460 31.17 12.88 -14.72
C PRO A 460 31.09 13.10 -16.24
N ASP A 461 32.14 13.69 -16.82
CA ASP A 461 32.24 13.94 -18.26
C ASP A 461 32.17 12.67 -19.11
N SER A 462 32.65 11.50 -18.64
CA SER A 462 32.58 10.26 -19.43
C SER A 462 31.16 9.70 -19.48
N VAL A 463 30.39 9.83 -18.41
CA VAL A 463 28.99 9.38 -18.33
C VAL A 463 28.12 10.25 -19.23
N ILE A 464 28.37 11.57 -19.26
CA ILE A 464 27.71 12.49 -20.19
C ILE A 464 28.05 12.12 -21.64
N GLN A 465 29.32 11.83 -21.95
CA GLN A 465 29.77 11.49 -23.29
C GLN A 465 29.21 10.14 -23.79
N GLU A 466 29.19 9.12 -22.93
CA GLU A 466 28.58 7.81 -23.22
C GLU A 466 27.06 7.92 -23.42
N THR A 467 26.39 8.72 -22.59
CA THR A 467 24.93 8.90 -22.68
C THR A 467 24.55 9.72 -23.92
N SER A 468 25.30 10.77 -24.25
CA SER A 468 25.13 11.51 -25.51
C SER A 468 25.36 10.64 -26.74
N SER A 469 26.38 9.77 -26.72
CA SER A 469 26.68 8.81 -27.79
C SER A 469 25.56 7.78 -27.96
N ALA A 470 24.99 7.27 -26.85
CA ALA A 470 23.84 6.37 -26.88
C ALA A 470 22.58 7.05 -27.45
N LEU A 471 22.30 8.29 -27.05
CA LEU A 471 21.19 9.10 -27.58
C LEU A 471 21.32 9.35 -29.09
N GLN A 472 22.51 9.71 -29.57
CA GLN A 472 22.76 9.90 -31.00
C GLN A 472 22.57 8.60 -31.79
N THR A 473 23.00 7.47 -31.23
CA THR A 473 22.85 6.14 -31.84
C THR A 473 21.37 5.73 -31.92
N ILE A 474 20.59 5.97 -30.87
CA ILE A 474 19.14 5.71 -30.84
C ILE A 474 18.42 6.60 -31.86
N ASN A 475 18.77 7.88 -31.92
CA ASN A 475 18.17 8.83 -32.86
C ASN A 475 18.43 8.41 -34.32
N LYS A 476 19.67 8.00 -34.64
CA LYS A 476 20.05 7.51 -35.97
C LYS A 476 19.32 6.21 -36.35
N ALA A 477 19.19 5.26 -35.41
CA ALA A 477 18.46 4.02 -35.63
C ALA A 477 16.97 4.25 -35.91
N MET A 478 16.35 5.22 -35.24
CA MET A 478 14.95 5.59 -35.47
C MET A 478 14.74 6.34 -36.78
N GLN A 479 15.65 7.23 -37.18
CA GLN A 479 15.61 7.90 -38.48
C GLN A 479 15.68 6.90 -39.63
N LEU A 480 16.65 5.97 -39.59
CA LEU A 480 16.79 4.90 -40.60
C LEU A 480 15.52 4.05 -40.75
N ARG A 481 14.86 3.75 -39.62
CA ARG A 481 13.60 2.99 -39.63
C ARG A 481 12.42 3.83 -40.13
N ALA A 482 12.31 5.11 -39.77
CA ALA A 482 11.28 6.01 -40.26
C ALA A 482 11.29 6.10 -41.80
N THR A 483 12.48 6.21 -42.41
CA THR A 483 12.66 6.16 -43.87
C THR A 483 12.27 4.81 -44.49
N ASN A 484 12.52 3.69 -43.79
CA ASN A 484 12.11 2.37 -44.29
C ASN A 484 10.61 2.07 -44.10
N THR A 485 9.97 2.63 -43.05
CA THR A 485 8.53 2.46 -42.78
C THR A 485 7.64 3.39 -43.59
N ALA A 486 8.14 4.53 -44.07
CA ALA A 486 7.40 5.40 -45.00
C ALA A 486 6.96 4.66 -46.28
N ASN A 487 7.68 3.59 -46.65
CA ASN A 487 7.32 2.76 -47.81
C ASN A 487 6.30 1.65 -47.49
N ASN A 488 5.92 1.40 -46.22
CA ASN A 488 5.07 0.24 -45.85
C ASN A 488 4.30 0.37 -44.50
N ALA A 489 4.01 1.57 -43.97
CA ALA A 489 3.32 1.74 -42.68
C ALA A 489 2.30 2.89 -42.65
N THR A 490 1.28 2.75 -41.79
CA THR A 490 0.19 3.71 -41.53
C THR A 490 0.64 4.98 -40.78
N ASP A 491 0.00 6.11 -41.06
CA ASP A 491 0.35 7.47 -40.61
C ASP A 491 0.58 7.63 -39.09
N GLN A 492 -0.08 6.83 -38.26
CA GLN A 492 0.07 6.87 -36.80
C GLN A 492 1.47 6.46 -36.31
N ASN A 493 2.12 5.52 -36.99
CA ASN A 493 3.48 5.07 -36.63
C ASN A 493 4.53 6.13 -36.97
N VAL A 494 4.33 6.87 -38.06
CA VAL A 494 5.21 7.97 -38.47
C VAL A 494 5.07 9.16 -37.50
N ALA A 495 3.83 9.49 -37.10
CA ALA A 495 3.58 10.55 -36.12
C ALA A 495 4.19 10.25 -34.73
N LEU A 496 4.08 9.00 -34.26
CA LEU A 496 4.68 8.59 -32.98
C LEU A 496 6.22 8.58 -33.05
N ASN A 497 6.81 8.11 -34.15
CA ASN A 497 8.26 8.15 -34.34
C ASN A 497 8.80 9.59 -34.38
N ASN A 498 8.12 10.49 -35.11
CA ASN A 498 8.49 11.90 -35.17
C ASN A 498 8.34 12.58 -33.80
N PHE A 499 7.32 12.22 -33.01
CA PHE A 499 7.15 12.72 -31.65
C PHE A 499 8.31 12.30 -30.74
N ILE A 500 8.72 11.02 -30.77
CA ILE A 500 9.84 10.52 -29.96
C ILE A 500 11.17 11.16 -30.40
N ILE A 501 11.42 11.30 -31.71
CA ILE A 501 12.60 12.01 -32.25
C ILE A 501 12.61 13.47 -31.76
N SER A 502 11.47 14.15 -31.80
CA SER A 502 11.37 15.54 -31.33
C SER A 502 11.66 15.68 -29.83
N LYS A 503 11.28 14.68 -29.03
CA LYS A 503 11.58 14.65 -27.59
C LYS A 503 13.05 14.37 -27.31
N LEU A 504 13.69 13.46 -28.04
CA LEU A 504 15.13 13.20 -27.90
C LEU A 504 15.98 14.40 -28.30
N ASN A 505 15.59 15.14 -29.36
CA ASN A 505 16.30 16.35 -29.78
C ASN A 505 16.21 17.50 -28.76
N ARG A 506 15.28 17.45 -27.79
CA ARG A 506 15.09 18.45 -26.75
C ARG A 506 15.79 18.14 -25.43
N ILE A 507 16.39 16.95 -25.29
CA ILE A 507 17.14 16.59 -24.09
C ILE A 507 18.55 17.20 -24.23
N THR A 508 18.82 18.27 -23.48
CA THR A 508 20.14 18.90 -23.39
C THR A 508 20.55 19.06 -21.92
N ASN A 509 21.70 18.45 -21.58
CA ASN A 509 22.63 18.76 -20.48
C ASN A 509 22.14 18.86 -19.02
N ASP A 510 21.03 18.22 -18.65
CA ASP A 510 20.64 18.11 -17.22
C ASP A 510 20.73 16.65 -16.72
N GLU A 511 21.67 16.37 -15.81
CA GLU A 511 22.07 15.01 -15.39
C GLU A 511 20.92 14.21 -14.75
N GLU A 512 19.99 14.87 -14.04
CA GLU A 512 18.86 14.20 -13.38
C GLU A 512 17.72 13.82 -14.35
N GLU A 513 17.46 14.66 -15.36
CA GLU A 513 16.41 14.39 -16.36
C GLU A 513 16.82 13.26 -17.31
N LEU A 514 18.13 13.11 -17.53
CA LEU A 514 18.76 12.08 -18.36
C LEU A 514 18.49 10.66 -17.83
N SER A 515 18.70 10.39 -16.53
CA SER A 515 18.53 9.03 -15.98
C SER A 515 17.09 8.51 -16.06
N PHE A 516 16.12 9.34 -15.66
CA PHE A 516 14.72 8.92 -15.53
C PHE A 516 13.99 8.87 -16.88
N THR A 517 14.29 9.80 -17.77
CA THR A 517 13.69 9.86 -19.12
C THR A 517 14.26 8.77 -20.01
N VAL A 518 15.57 8.49 -19.91
CA VAL A 518 16.21 7.37 -20.61
C VAL A 518 15.60 6.04 -20.16
N PHE A 519 15.37 5.82 -18.86
CA PHE A 519 14.74 4.59 -18.36
C PHE A 519 13.28 4.40 -18.83
N LYS A 520 12.48 5.47 -18.84
CA LYS A 520 11.09 5.42 -19.36
C LYS A 520 11.06 5.18 -20.86
N LEU A 521 11.92 5.86 -21.63
CA LEU A 521 12.02 5.66 -23.06
C LEU A 521 12.52 4.26 -23.37
N LEU A 522 13.51 3.72 -22.64
CA LEU A 522 13.98 2.33 -22.77
C LEU A 522 12.86 1.31 -22.56
N LYS A 523 12.00 1.51 -21.54
CA LYS A 523 10.84 0.63 -21.33
C LYS A 523 9.87 0.69 -22.51
N ILE A 524 9.62 1.88 -23.05
CA ILE A 524 8.74 2.07 -24.23
C ILE A 524 9.37 1.45 -25.48
N THR A 525 10.68 1.62 -25.69
CA THR A 525 11.42 1.05 -26.83
C THR A 525 11.47 -0.48 -26.73
N VAL A 526 11.77 -1.05 -25.57
CA VAL A 526 11.79 -2.52 -25.38
C VAL A 526 10.39 -3.12 -25.52
N ALA A 527 9.35 -2.44 -25.02
CA ALA A 527 7.96 -2.89 -25.17
C ALA A 527 7.47 -2.85 -26.63
N ASN A 528 7.86 -1.82 -27.41
CA ASN A 528 7.43 -1.65 -28.80
C ASN A 528 8.32 -2.38 -29.82
N TYR A 529 9.53 -2.81 -29.44
CA TYR A 529 10.52 -3.38 -30.35
C TYR A 529 11.12 -4.71 -29.86
N SER A 530 10.32 -5.54 -29.20
CA SER A 530 10.69 -6.84 -28.61
C SER A 530 11.37 -7.84 -29.57
N GLY A 531 11.40 -7.58 -30.88
CA GLY A 531 12.15 -8.35 -31.87
C GLY A 531 13.59 -7.87 -32.16
N PHE A 532 13.95 -6.61 -31.84
CA PHE A 532 15.23 -5.99 -32.27
C PHE A 532 16.24 -5.79 -31.13
N CYS A 533 15.77 -5.73 -29.86
CA CYS A 533 16.60 -5.48 -28.69
C CYS A 533 16.45 -6.57 -27.61
N ARG A 534 17.55 -7.03 -27.01
CA ARG A 534 17.59 -8.09 -25.99
C ARG A 534 18.52 -7.74 -24.83
N VAL A 535 18.12 -8.09 -23.59
CA VAL A 535 18.96 -7.99 -22.39
C VAL A 535 19.63 -9.35 -22.14
N ARG A 536 20.95 -9.39 -21.95
CA ARG A 536 21.71 -10.62 -21.62
C ARG A 536 22.40 -10.50 -20.25
N GLY A 537 22.35 -11.58 -19.47
CA GLY A 537 23.13 -11.77 -18.24
C GLY A 537 22.57 -12.86 -17.30
N THR A 538 23.23 -14.02 -17.26
CA THR A 538 23.18 -15.02 -16.17
C THR A 538 24.49 -15.82 -16.18
N TYR A 539 25.14 -15.98 -15.03
CA TYR A 539 26.18 -16.97 -14.79
C TYR A 539 25.67 -18.00 -13.77
N TYR A 540 26.02 -19.28 -13.96
CA TYR A 540 25.73 -20.39 -13.04
C TYR A 540 26.98 -20.64 -12.16
N VAL A 541 26.81 -20.74 -10.84
CA VAL A 541 27.81 -21.34 -9.94
C VAL A 541 27.08 -22.23 -8.91
N PRO A 542 27.48 -23.50 -8.73
CA PRO A 542 26.81 -24.42 -7.81
C PRO A 542 27.38 -24.28 -6.38
N SER A 543 26.92 -23.27 -5.63
CA SER A 543 26.96 -23.21 -4.16
C SER A 543 26.36 -21.88 -3.71
N GLY A 544 25.27 -21.90 -2.96
CA GLY A 544 24.36 -20.77 -2.77
C GLY A 544 24.97 -19.53 -2.10
N ILE A 545 25.21 -18.48 -2.91
CA ILE A 545 25.07 -17.04 -2.62
C ILE A 545 24.72 -16.35 -3.94
N LEU A 546 23.59 -15.62 -4.04
CA LEU A 546 23.21 -14.85 -5.22
C LEU A 546 23.86 -13.45 -5.18
N ASN A 547 24.89 -13.22 -6.01
CA ASN A 547 25.37 -11.86 -6.33
C ASN A 547 24.82 -11.44 -7.70
N SER A 548 24.07 -10.34 -7.76
CA SER A 548 23.57 -9.75 -9.01
C SER A 548 24.66 -8.93 -9.70
N GLY A 549 25.29 -9.48 -10.74
CA GLY A 549 26.20 -8.72 -11.62
C GLY A 549 25.48 -7.83 -12.64
N PRO A 550 26.19 -6.89 -13.31
CA PRO A 550 25.58 -5.94 -14.23
C PRO A 550 25.01 -6.61 -15.49
N LYS A 551 23.77 -6.25 -15.86
CA LYS A 551 23.08 -6.75 -17.07
C LYS A 551 23.38 -5.87 -18.28
N GLN A 552 23.46 -6.43 -19.49
CA GLN A 552 23.78 -5.67 -20.70
C GLN A 552 22.63 -5.68 -21.71
N LEU A 553 22.32 -4.52 -22.31
CA LEU A 553 21.32 -4.39 -23.38
C LEU A 553 21.99 -4.33 -24.76
N TYR A 554 21.46 -5.12 -25.69
CA TYR A 554 21.88 -5.16 -27.08
C TYR A 554 20.70 -4.80 -27.99
N CYS A 555 20.94 -4.07 -29.08
CA CYS A 555 20.00 -3.98 -30.20
C CYS A 555 20.74 -4.30 -31.51
N GLY A 556 20.26 -5.31 -32.25
CA GLY A 556 21.06 -5.94 -33.30
C GLY A 556 22.39 -6.48 -32.77
N ASN A 557 23.50 -6.16 -33.45
CA ASN A 557 24.86 -6.57 -33.03
C ASN A 557 25.56 -5.54 -32.12
N SER A 558 24.91 -4.42 -31.81
CA SER A 558 25.52 -3.33 -31.05
C SER A 558 25.11 -3.38 -29.57
N LYS A 559 26.10 -3.30 -28.68
CA LYS A 559 25.90 -3.15 -27.23
C LYS A 559 25.55 -1.68 -26.93
N ILE A 560 24.46 -1.46 -26.19
CA ILE A 560 23.92 -0.12 -25.93
C ILE A 560 24.18 0.34 -24.50
N LEU A 561 24.05 -0.54 -23.50
CA LEU A 561 24.11 -0.11 -22.10
C LEU A 561 24.57 -1.24 -21.16
N VAL A 562 25.28 -0.86 -20.09
CA VAL A 562 25.58 -1.72 -18.93
C VAL A 562 24.74 -1.24 -17.74
N LEU A 563 23.76 -2.05 -17.33
CA LEU A 563 22.91 -1.80 -16.18
C LEU A 563 23.58 -2.39 -14.92
N ARG A 564 24.06 -1.55 -14.00
CA ARG A 564 24.30 -1.98 -12.61
C ARG A 564 22.95 -1.96 -11.88
N MET A 565 22.55 -3.09 -11.31
CA MET A 565 21.36 -3.21 -10.45
C MET A 565 21.79 -3.46 -9.03
#